data_AF-A0A955BF02-F1
#
_entry.id   AF-A0A955BF02-F1
#
_cell.length_a   1.000
_cell.length_b   1.000
_cell.length_c   1.000
_cell.angle_alpha   90.00
_cell.angle_beta   90.00
_cell.angle_gamma   90.00
#
_symmetry.space_group_name_H-M   'P 1'
#
loop_
_entity.id
_entity.type
_entity.pdbx_description
1 polymer ?
#
loop_
_entity_poly.entity_id
_entity_poly.type
_entity_poly.pdbx_seq_one_letter_code
_entity_poly.pdbx_strand_id
1 'polypeptide(L)'
;MSIRRFLSSSLRKSKQRKQERKQRHRSSFTRWLGHEHLEDRRLLAVDLAPGDLAVVGYNSDTNDFVLVALAEIPASSTIFLTDRGWDGSNLLAANAIETVTTWTTGASAIAAGSLVRISRDEPAFIGNNFGTLSGAGALDHANGDQVLIYQTVDNDSESAPSFVYAFNANDATKFGGIDTSPADGWQDSGATISASTSKLPQGLTAPTTANGLGTAATEFDDFVYNGPTTSANQATWLTRIATSGNWQATDGGVGTGGFDFSAAVGSLPAPGGTLTVSGASVRAVTNTNDSGTGSFRQALIDAQADGDDLIVFDSGLAGGTITVQSDLFASAPNLGNGADNDNSLTIMGLTDANGKPNITINGNGFRGMIYGQSATTGKLTLKDLIWTNFDNDAPAVHAFSSS
;
A
#
# COMPACT_ATOMS: atom_id res chain seq x y z
N MET A 1 83.91 -28.57 -26.42
CA MET A 1 83.29 -27.60 -25.48
C MET A 1 81.91 -27.10 -25.98
N SER A 2 81.00 -27.98 -26.44
CA SER A 2 79.74 -27.54 -27.11
C SER A 2 78.44 -28.16 -26.58
N ILE A 3 78.47 -29.34 -25.93
CA ILE A 3 77.23 -30.02 -25.49
C ILE A 3 76.69 -29.46 -24.16
N ARG A 4 77.56 -29.04 -23.22
CA ARG A 4 77.11 -28.47 -21.92
C ARG A 4 76.38 -27.13 -22.07
N ARG A 5 76.69 -26.31 -23.08
CA ARG A 5 75.98 -25.04 -23.33
C ARG A 5 74.57 -25.26 -23.88
N PHE A 6 74.36 -26.31 -24.68
CA PHE A 6 73.06 -26.61 -25.26
C PHE A 6 72.04 -27.13 -24.24
N LEU A 7 72.49 -27.99 -23.32
CA LEU A 7 71.63 -28.50 -22.25
C LEU A 7 71.22 -27.41 -21.26
N SER A 8 72.13 -26.48 -20.93
CA SER A 8 71.84 -25.33 -20.06
C SER A 8 70.78 -24.39 -20.65
N SER A 9 70.81 -24.13 -21.96
CA SER A 9 69.84 -23.22 -22.59
C SER A 9 68.44 -23.83 -22.67
N SER A 10 68.35 -25.14 -22.92
CA SER A 10 67.08 -25.87 -22.97
C SER A 10 66.38 -25.91 -21.60
N LEU A 11 67.13 -26.18 -20.53
CA LEU A 11 66.61 -26.19 -19.16
C LEU A 11 66.11 -24.80 -18.71
N ARG A 12 66.80 -23.72 -19.10
CA ARG A 12 66.36 -22.35 -18.79
C ARG A 12 65.07 -22.00 -19.53
N LYS A 13 64.95 -22.32 -20.82
CA LYS A 13 63.72 -22.10 -21.60
C LYS A 13 62.52 -22.87 -21.05
N SER A 14 62.74 -24.11 -20.57
CA SER A 14 61.70 -24.92 -19.92
C SER A 14 61.18 -24.29 -18.63
N LYS A 15 62.08 -23.81 -17.76
CA LYS A 15 61.68 -23.15 -16.50
C LYS A 15 60.94 -21.83 -16.75
N GLN A 16 61.39 -21.03 -17.72
CA GLN A 16 60.74 -19.77 -18.09
C GLN A 16 59.31 -20.00 -18.63
N ARG A 17 59.13 -20.97 -19.54
CA ARG A 17 57.79 -21.33 -20.05
C ARG A 17 56.84 -21.80 -18.97
N LYS A 18 57.32 -22.52 -17.94
CA LYS A 18 56.50 -22.93 -16.79
C LYS A 18 56.09 -21.74 -15.92
N GLN A 19 56.95 -20.74 -15.74
CA GLN A 19 56.61 -19.53 -14.99
C GLN A 19 55.63 -18.64 -15.75
N GLU A 20 55.82 -18.46 -17.05
CA GLU A 20 54.88 -17.71 -17.91
C GLU A 20 53.50 -18.36 -17.94
N ARG A 21 53.42 -19.70 -17.99
CA ARG A 21 52.12 -20.42 -17.89
C ARG A 21 51.44 -20.20 -16.53
N LYS A 22 52.20 -20.22 -15.42
CA LYS A 22 51.66 -19.93 -14.08
C LYS A 22 51.18 -18.48 -13.94
N GLN A 23 51.90 -17.52 -14.51
CA GLN A 23 51.49 -16.11 -14.51
C GLN A 23 50.24 -15.87 -15.36
N ARG A 24 50.14 -16.51 -16.55
CA ARG A 24 48.94 -16.42 -17.39
C ARG A 24 47.71 -16.98 -16.69
N HIS A 25 47.82 -18.14 -16.03
CA HIS A 25 46.69 -18.69 -15.28
C HIS A 25 46.27 -17.82 -14.08
N ARG A 26 47.21 -17.21 -13.35
CA ARG A 26 46.86 -16.29 -12.25
C ARG A 26 46.22 -14.99 -12.78
N SER A 27 46.74 -14.42 -13.85
CA SER A 27 46.17 -13.20 -14.47
C SER A 27 44.77 -13.43 -15.03
N SER A 28 44.50 -14.57 -15.64
CA SER A 28 43.16 -14.93 -16.12
C SER A 28 42.17 -15.20 -14.98
N PHE A 29 42.62 -15.80 -13.87
CA PHE A 29 41.74 -16.10 -12.74
C PHE A 29 41.33 -14.84 -11.96
N THR A 30 42.22 -13.85 -11.85
CA THR A 30 41.90 -12.56 -11.18
C THR A 30 41.03 -11.65 -12.05
N ARG A 31 41.07 -11.80 -13.39
CA ARG A 31 40.21 -11.03 -14.31
C ARG A 31 38.80 -11.59 -14.40
N TRP A 32 38.61 -12.87 -14.10
CA TRP A 32 37.30 -13.53 -14.12
C TRP A 32 36.51 -13.32 -12.81
N LEU A 33 37.19 -13.25 -11.66
CA LEU A 33 36.55 -12.97 -10.36
C LEU A 33 36.28 -11.47 -10.08
N GLY A 34 36.74 -10.56 -10.94
CA GLY A 34 36.61 -9.11 -10.74
C GLY A 34 35.51 -8.42 -11.54
N HIS A 35 34.78 -9.13 -12.41
CA HIS A 35 33.83 -8.53 -13.35
C HIS A 35 32.40 -9.09 -13.28
N GLU A 36 32.13 -10.07 -12.40
CA GLU A 36 30.77 -10.63 -12.20
C GLU A 36 30.12 -10.19 -10.88
N HIS A 37 30.70 -9.23 -10.15
CA HIS A 37 30.15 -8.75 -8.87
C HIS A 37 29.76 -7.26 -8.88
N LEU A 38 29.44 -6.71 -10.05
CA LEU A 38 29.00 -5.31 -10.21
C LEU A 38 27.67 -5.13 -10.96
N GLU A 39 27.02 -6.21 -11.41
CA GLU A 39 25.72 -6.13 -12.11
C GLU A 39 24.55 -6.64 -11.25
N ASP A 40 24.81 -7.11 -10.02
CA ASP A 40 23.76 -7.39 -9.02
C ASP A 40 23.51 -6.17 -8.11
N ARG A 41 23.70 -4.96 -8.65
CA ARG A 41 23.12 -3.72 -8.09
C ARG A 41 21.73 -3.46 -8.69
N ARG A 42 21.05 -4.53 -9.12
CA ARG A 42 19.70 -4.42 -9.62
C ARG A 42 18.75 -4.34 -8.42
N LEU A 43 18.00 -3.23 -8.36
CA LEU A 43 16.70 -3.08 -7.71
C LEU A 43 16.72 -2.90 -6.17
N LEU A 44 17.22 -1.74 -5.70
CA LEU A 44 16.79 -1.16 -4.41
C LEU A 44 15.80 0.01 -4.60
N ALA A 45 15.17 0.11 -5.77
CA ALA A 45 13.93 0.84 -5.89
C ALA A 45 12.81 -0.16 -5.57
N VAL A 46 12.31 -0.07 -4.34
CA VAL A 46 10.96 -0.52 -4.06
C VAL A 46 10.05 0.38 -4.87
N ASP A 47 9.31 -0.21 -5.81
CA ASP A 47 8.27 0.45 -6.60
C ASP A 47 6.98 0.45 -5.76
N LEU A 48 6.72 1.56 -5.08
CA LEU A 48 5.37 1.87 -4.63
C LEU A 48 4.45 1.88 -5.85
N ALA A 49 3.37 1.13 -5.77
CA ALA A 49 2.35 1.11 -6.81
C ALA A 49 1.45 2.35 -6.72
N PRO A 50 0.82 2.75 -7.83
CA PRO A 50 -0.25 3.74 -7.80
C PRO A 50 -1.28 3.45 -6.71
N GLY A 51 -1.45 4.39 -5.78
CA GLY A 51 -2.38 4.30 -4.66
C GLY A 51 -1.82 3.68 -3.37
N ASP A 52 -0.53 3.38 -3.27
CA ASP A 52 0.10 2.93 -2.00
C ASP A 52 0.21 4.05 -0.96
N LEU A 53 0.14 5.29 -1.40
CA LEU A 53 0.02 6.49 -0.58
C LEU A 53 -1.21 7.28 -1.03
N ALA A 54 -1.81 8.04 -0.12
CA ALA A 54 -2.84 9.01 -0.46
C ALA A 54 -2.81 10.23 0.46
N VAL A 55 -3.24 11.39 -0.03
CA VAL A 55 -3.45 12.59 0.77
C VAL A 55 -4.80 12.49 1.48
N VAL A 56 -4.82 12.73 2.80
CA VAL A 56 -6.03 12.75 3.65
C VAL A 56 -6.18 14.06 4.45
N GLY A 57 -5.23 14.96 4.29
CA GLY A 57 -5.24 16.30 4.85
C GLY A 57 -4.35 17.22 4.02
N TYR A 58 -4.79 18.44 3.78
CA TYR A 58 -4.07 19.45 3.03
C TYR A 58 -4.44 20.83 3.56
N ASN A 59 -3.45 21.68 3.82
CA ASN A 59 -3.60 23.02 4.33
C ASN A 59 -2.65 23.92 3.56
N SER A 60 -3.19 24.70 2.63
CA SER A 60 -2.47 25.65 1.77
C SER A 60 -1.87 26.81 2.57
N ASP A 61 -2.57 27.27 3.60
CA ASP A 61 -2.18 28.39 4.46
C ASP A 61 -0.86 28.15 5.22
N THR A 62 -0.70 26.95 5.78
CA THR A 62 0.49 26.50 6.53
C THR A 62 1.42 25.61 5.70
N ASN A 63 1.00 25.31 4.48
CA ASN A 63 1.63 24.39 3.56
C ASN A 63 1.90 23.00 4.19
N ASP A 64 0.90 22.51 4.93
CA ASP A 64 0.93 21.20 5.58
C ASP A 64 0.08 20.21 4.80
N PHE A 65 0.48 18.94 4.81
CA PHE A 65 -0.38 17.87 4.35
C PHE A 65 -0.14 16.59 5.13
N VAL A 66 -1.13 15.70 5.07
CA VAL A 66 -1.13 14.41 5.76
C VAL A 66 -1.30 13.31 4.73
N LEU A 67 -0.34 12.40 4.72
CA LEU A 67 -0.38 11.18 3.92
C LEU A 67 -0.90 10.02 4.76
N VAL A 68 -1.64 9.11 4.13
CA VAL A 68 -1.91 7.77 4.66
C VAL A 68 -1.18 6.74 3.80
N ALA A 69 -0.50 5.79 4.44
CA ALA A 69 0.00 4.59 3.79
C ALA A 69 -1.16 3.63 3.53
N LEU A 70 -1.52 3.37 2.27
CA LEU A 70 -2.55 2.39 1.90
C LEU A 70 -1.98 1.01 1.55
N ALA A 71 -0.66 0.87 1.60
CA ALA A 71 0.08 -0.38 1.62
C ALA A 71 1.25 -0.26 2.61
N GLU A 72 1.94 -1.37 2.88
CA GLU A 72 3.23 -1.29 3.59
C GLU A 72 4.23 -0.53 2.72
N ILE A 73 4.91 0.47 3.28
CA ILE A 73 6.01 1.18 2.61
C ILE A 73 7.32 0.60 3.16
N PRO A 74 8.12 -0.08 2.34
CA PRO A 74 9.38 -0.65 2.76
C PRO A 74 10.34 0.37 3.40
N ALA A 75 11.17 -0.15 4.30
CA ALA A 75 12.26 0.60 4.91
C ALA A 75 13.22 1.14 3.84
N SER A 76 13.83 2.31 4.11
CA SER A 76 14.82 2.95 3.23
C SER A 76 14.33 3.24 1.81
N SER A 77 13.02 3.37 1.61
CA SER A 77 12.42 3.83 0.36
C SER A 77 12.73 5.30 0.14
N THR A 78 12.96 5.71 -1.11
CA THR A 78 13.07 7.12 -1.50
C THR A 78 11.81 7.51 -2.27
N ILE A 79 11.16 8.57 -1.81
CA ILE A 79 9.89 9.08 -2.33
C ILE A 79 10.06 10.57 -2.57
N PHE A 80 9.59 11.05 -3.70
CA PHE A 80 9.64 12.45 -4.08
C PHE A 80 8.26 13.08 -3.98
N LEU A 81 8.23 14.31 -3.49
CA LEU A 81 7.05 15.12 -3.26
C LEU A 81 7.29 16.46 -3.97
N THR A 82 6.34 16.90 -4.77
CA THR A 82 6.46 18.16 -5.52
C THR A 82 5.09 18.79 -5.74
N ASP A 83 5.09 20.11 -5.84
CA ASP A 83 3.96 20.96 -6.23
C ASP A 83 4.07 21.43 -7.68
N ARG A 84 5.24 21.26 -8.32
CA ARG A 84 5.43 21.43 -9.78
C ARG A 84 4.30 20.78 -10.59
N GLY A 85 3.84 21.48 -11.62
CA GLY A 85 2.84 20.95 -12.54
C GLY A 85 3.41 19.89 -13.48
N TRP A 86 2.56 18.95 -13.91
CA TRP A 86 2.91 17.90 -14.87
C TRP A 86 2.34 18.20 -16.27
N ASP A 87 3.19 18.20 -17.31
CA ASP A 87 2.77 18.48 -18.70
C ASP A 87 2.44 17.23 -19.53
N GLY A 88 2.52 16.04 -18.93
CA GLY A 88 2.43 14.75 -19.65
C GLY A 88 3.78 14.13 -19.98
N SER A 89 4.90 14.83 -19.75
CA SER A 89 6.26 14.34 -20.03
C SER A 89 7.32 14.84 -19.04
N ASN A 90 7.17 16.05 -18.49
CA ASN A 90 8.11 16.66 -17.57
C ASN A 90 7.37 17.32 -16.39
N LEU A 91 8.03 17.33 -15.24
CA LEU A 91 7.69 18.22 -14.14
C LEU A 91 8.16 19.62 -14.49
N LEU A 92 7.25 20.58 -14.46
CA LEU A 92 7.54 21.97 -14.80
C LEU A 92 7.42 22.83 -13.55
N ALA A 93 8.51 23.48 -13.18
CA ALA A 93 8.49 24.54 -12.20
C ALA A 93 8.00 25.83 -12.87
N ALA A 94 6.84 26.33 -12.48
CA ALA A 94 6.31 27.58 -13.00
C ALA A 94 7.05 28.80 -12.43
N ASN A 95 7.75 28.64 -11.30
CA ASN A 95 8.61 29.65 -10.70
C ASN A 95 9.82 29.01 -10.00
N ALA A 96 10.75 29.83 -9.50
CA ALA A 96 12.00 29.36 -8.88
C ALA A 96 11.82 28.76 -7.46
N ILE A 97 10.61 28.81 -6.91
CA ILE A 97 10.28 28.38 -5.55
C ILE A 97 9.74 26.94 -5.55
N GLU A 98 9.14 26.48 -6.65
CA GLU A 98 8.66 25.10 -6.80
C GLU A 98 9.83 24.10 -6.89
N THR A 99 10.03 23.32 -5.83
CA THR A 99 11.10 22.32 -5.76
C THR A 99 10.61 20.94 -5.38
N VAL A 100 11.50 19.95 -5.51
CA VAL A 100 11.22 18.59 -5.09
C VAL A 100 11.73 18.39 -3.65
N THR A 101 10.85 17.89 -2.79
CA THR A 101 11.20 17.35 -1.49
C THR A 101 11.42 15.85 -1.59
N THR A 102 12.55 15.38 -1.09
CA THR A 102 12.90 13.96 -0.99
C THR A 102 12.60 13.45 0.41
N TRP A 103 11.73 12.47 0.50
CA TRP A 103 11.48 11.68 1.70
C TRP A 103 12.21 10.34 1.59
N THR A 104 13.16 10.11 2.48
CA THR A 104 13.78 8.79 2.68
C THR A 104 13.19 8.13 3.92
N THR A 105 12.52 6.99 3.77
CA THR A 105 11.92 6.29 4.91
C THR A 105 12.99 5.71 5.85
N GLY A 106 12.63 5.49 7.11
CA GLY A 106 13.55 4.98 8.13
C GLY A 106 14.02 3.54 7.90
N ALA A 107 14.76 2.99 8.87
CA ALA A 107 15.26 1.62 8.83
C ALA A 107 14.17 0.54 9.04
N SER A 108 12.95 0.94 9.33
CA SER A 108 11.79 0.06 9.51
C SER A 108 10.73 0.37 8.47
N ALA A 109 10.01 -0.67 8.02
CA ALA A 109 8.87 -0.49 7.15
C ALA A 109 7.77 0.32 7.84
N ILE A 110 7.04 1.11 7.08
CA ILE A 110 5.87 1.86 7.54
C ILE A 110 4.65 1.01 7.22
N ALA A 111 3.94 0.57 8.25
CA ALA A 111 2.75 -0.26 8.06
C ALA A 111 1.64 0.54 7.35
N ALA A 112 0.81 -0.17 6.57
CA ALA A 112 -0.44 0.38 6.05
C ALA A 112 -1.29 0.96 7.20
N GLY A 113 -2.03 2.03 6.94
CA GLY A 113 -2.81 2.80 7.92
C GLY A 113 -2.02 3.88 8.65
N SER A 114 -0.70 3.88 8.55
CA SER A 114 0.12 4.94 9.16
C SER A 114 -0.19 6.29 8.55
N LEU A 115 -0.34 7.31 9.40
CA LEU A 115 -0.46 8.70 8.99
C LEU A 115 0.88 9.40 9.11
N VAL A 116 1.32 10.05 8.03
CA VAL A 116 2.57 10.80 7.93
C VAL A 116 2.24 12.25 7.65
N ARG A 117 2.44 13.11 8.66
CA ARG A 117 2.27 14.57 8.50
C ARG A 117 3.59 15.20 8.11
N ILE A 118 3.53 16.02 7.08
CA ILE A 118 4.66 16.78 6.54
C ILE A 118 4.29 18.26 6.65
N SER A 119 5.22 19.06 7.17
CA SER A 119 5.10 20.51 7.23
C SER A 119 6.20 21.17 6.42
N ARG A 120 5.86 22.28 5.78
CA ARG A 120 6.79 23.12 5.03
C ARG A 120 7.61 24.02 5.95
N ASP A 121 6.92 24.69 6.88
CA ASP A 121 7.51 25.76 7.71
C ASP A 121 8.59 25.22 8.65
N GLU A 122 8.47 23.95 9.00
CA GLU A 122 9.50 23.13 9.60
C GLU A 122 9.60 21.85 8.76
N PRO A 123 10.54 21.72 7.79
CA PRO A 123 10.68 20.56 6.91
C PRO A 123 11.14 19.33 7.70
N ALA A 124 10.23 18.87 8.53
CA ALA A 124 10.34 17.88 9.56
C ALA A 124 8.99 17.15 9.59
N PHE A 125 9.04 15.88 9.97
CA PHE A 125 7.81 15.18 10.31
C PHE A 125 7.23 15.81 11.57
N ILE A 126 5.95 16.17 11.52
CA ILE A 126 5.21 16.54 12.72
C ILE A 126 4.73 15.24 13.37
N GLY A 127 5.38 14.84 14.47
CA GLY A 127 5.01 13.64 15.23
C GLY A 127 6.04 12.50 15.14
N ASN A 128 5.58 11.30 14.77
CA ASN A 128 6.41 10.09 14.67
C ASN A 128 7.51 10.27 13.61
N ASN A 129 8.69 9.70 13.86
CA ASN A 129 9.80 9.73 12.90
C ASN A 129 9.60 8.64 11.82
N PHE A 130 9.13 9.04 10.64
CA PHE A 130 8.98 8.17 9.47
C PHE A 130 10.16 8.22 8.49
N GLY A 131 11.29 8.80 8.91
CA GLY A 131 12.51 8.90 8.11
C GLY A 131 13.10 10.31 8.11
N THR A 132 13.64 10.74 6.97
CA THR A 132 14.24 12.07 6.79
C THR A 132 13.66 12.77 5.57
N LEU A 133 13.43 14.07 5.69
CA LEU A 133 13.12 14.96 4.58
C LEU A 133 14.38 15.73 4.18
N SER A 134 14.59 15.92 2.88
CA SER A 134 15.66 16.75 2.33
C SER A 134 15.21 17.38 1.00
N GLY A 135 15.84 18.47 0.55
CA GLY A 135 15.41 19.19 -0.65
C GLY A 135 15.52 20.69 -0.49
N ALA A 136 15.45 21.43 -1.61
CA ALA A 136 15.81 22.85 -1.66
C ALA A 136 14.69 23.82 -1.20
N GLY A 137 13.47 23.37 -1.04
CA GLY A 137 12.40 24.23 -0.56
C GLY A 137 11.02 23.63 -0.82
N ALA A 138 10.41 23.15 0.26
CA ALA A 138 9.09 23.59 0.64
C ALA A 138 8.04 23.71 -0.49
N LEU A 139 7.12 22.75 -0.58
CA LEU A 139 5.93 22.83 -1.42
C LEU A 139 5.24 24.19 -1.20
N ASP A 140 5.10 25.00 -2.26
CA ASP A 140 4.50 26.33 -2.22
C ASP A 140 3.02 26.25 -2.61
N HIS A 141 2.20 25.95 -1.62
CA HIS A 141 0.76 25.81 -1.79
C HIS A 141 0.03 27.13 -1.97
N ALA A 142 0.72 28.27 -1.83
CA ALA A 142 0.17 29.60 -2.08
C ALA A 142 -0.13 29.89 -3.56
N ASN A 143 0.53 29.18 -4.48
CA ASN A 143 0.34 29.32 -5.92
C ASN A 143 0.12 27.96 -6.63
N GLY A 144 0.28 26.85 -5.91
CA GLY A 144 0.21 25.49 -6.43
C GLY A 144 -0.66 24.59 -5.57
N ASP A 145 -1.86 24.32 -6.06
CA ASP A 145 -2.89 23.59 -5.32
C ASP A 145 -2.70 22.07 -5.42
N GLN A 146 -1.57 21.61 -5.96
CA GLN A 146 -1.30 20.19 -6.18
C GLN A 146 -0.16 19.64 -5.33
N VAL A 147 -0.26 18.33 -5.05
CA VAL A 147 0.80 17.51 -4.48
C VAL A 147 0.95 16.28 -5.38
N LEU A 148 2.11 16.13 -6.01
CA LEU A 148 2.49 14.95 -6.78
C LEU A 148 3.47 14.12 -5.96
N ILE A 149 3.19 12.82 -5.85
CA ILE A 149 3.97 11.84 -5.11
C ILE A 149 4.47 10.79 -6.09
N TYR A 150 5.79 10.59 -6.17
CA TYR A 150 6.38 9.70 -7.16
C TYR A 150 7.71 9.10 -6.68
N GLN A 151 8.19 8.13 -7.43
CA GLN A 151 9.54 7.58 -7.31
C GLN A 151 10.23 7.61 -8.66
N THR A 152 11.55 7.42 -8.65
CA THR A 152 12.34 7.25 -9.87
C THR A 152 13.24 6.03 -9.72
N VAL A 153 13.52 5.37 -10.84
CA VAL A 153 14.28 4.10 -10.86
C VAL A 153 15.71 4.23 -10.36
N ASP A 154 16.25 5.46 -10.35
CA ASP A 154 17.61 5.82 -10.01
C ASP A 154 17.72 6.72 -8.76
N ASN A 155 16.59 7.04 -8.12
CA ASN A 155 16.50 8.01 -7.02
C ASN A 155 17.03 9.41 -7.41
N ASP A 156 16.98 9.79 -8.68
CA ASP A 156 17.13 11.17 -9.13
C ASP A 156 15.75 11.80 -9.29
N SER A 157 15.46 12.91 -8.60
CA SER A 157 14.16 13.57 -8.64
C SER A 157 13.80 14.15 -10.02
N GLU A 158 14.79 14.36 -10.88
CA GLU A 158 14.58 14.93 -12.22
C GLU A 158 14.48 13.84 -13.31
N SER A 159 14.62 12.56 -12.94
CA SER A 159 14.42 11.42 -13.84
C SER A 159 12.92 11.15 -14.09
N ALA A 160 12.63 10.25 -15.05
CA ALA A 160 11.27 9.90 -15.42
C ALA A 160 10.46 9.38 -14.20
N PRO A 161 9.35 10.05 -13.82
CA PRO A 161 8.61 9.71 -12.61
C PRO A 161 7.74 8.47 -12.79
N SER A 162 7.73 7.62 -11.76
CA SER A 162 6.69 6.61 -11.51
C SER A 162 5.77 7.16 -10.43
N PHE A 163 4.59 7.64 -10.84
CA PHE A 163 3.67 8.30 -9.92
C PHE A 163 2.97 7.30 -9.01
N VAL A 164 2.97 7.62 -7.72
CA VAL A 164 2.32 6.85 -6.65
C VAL A 164 0.94 7.45 -6.37
N TYR A 165 0.85 8.78 -6.26
CA TYR A 165 -0.40 9.46 -5.96
C TYR A 165 -0.34 10.91 -6.44
N ALA A 166 -1.52 11.51 -6.65
CA ALA A 166 -1.63 12.92 -6.93
C ALA A 166 -2.86 13.52 -6.26
N PHE A 167 -2.71 14.74 -5.76
CA PHE A 167 -3.77 15.53 -5.18
C PHE A 167 -3.80 16.89 -5.88
N ASN A 168 -4.99 17.39 -6.18
CA ASN A 168 -5.22 18.72 -6.69
C ASN A 168 -6.42 19.34 -5.94
N ALA A 169 -6.14 20.42 -5.21
CA ALA A 169 -7.12 21.25 -4.53
C ALA A 169 -7.80 22.25 -5.48
N ASN A 170 -7.31 22.40 -6.70
CA ASN A 170 -7.86 23.36 -7.65
C ASN A 170 -9.26 22.94 -8.16
N ASP A 171 -10.08 23.94 -8.48
CA ASP A 171 -11.39 23.77 -9.09
C ASP A 171 -11.30 23.63 -10.62
N ALA A 172 -12.10 22.71 -11.18
CA ALA A 172 -12.36 22.55 -12.60
C ALA A 172 -12.64 23.90 -13.33
N THR A 173 -13.31 24.86 -12.67
CA THR A 173 -13.63 26.16 -13.29
C THR A 173 -12.42 27.07 -13.52
N LYS A 174 -11.34 26.92 -12.73
CA LYS A 174 -10.10 27.71 -12.91
C LYS A 174 -9.31 27.30 -14.16
N PHE A 175 -9.60 26.14 -14.74
CA PHE A 175 -9.04 25.75 -16.03
C PHE A 175 -9.68 26.45 -17.22
N GLY A 176 -10.60 27.41 -17.01
CA GLY A 176 -11.22 28.16 -18.11
C GLY A 176 -12.05 27.28 -19.04
N GLY A 177 -12.60 26.17 -18.52
CA GLY A 177 -13.36 25.18 -19.30
C GLY A 177 -12.50 24.22 -20.12
N ILE A 178 -11.24 23.98 -19.70
CA ILE A 178 -10.31 23.04 -20.35
C ILE A 178 -10.30 21.66 -19.65
N ASP A 179 -10.70 21.60 -18.39
CA ASP A 179 -11.13 20.37 -17.74
C ASP A 179 -12.59 20.11 -18.14
N THR A 180 -12.81 19.21 -19.10
CA THR A 180 -14.07 19.16 -19.86
C THR A 180 -14.88 17.90 -19.66
N SER A 181 -14.26 16.74 -19.40
CA SER A 181 -14.98 15.50 -19.05
C SER A 181 -14.02 14.32 -18.81
N PRO A 182 -13.98 13.73 -17.59
CA PRO A 182 -14.67 14.17 -16.38
C PRO A 182 -14.07 15.46 -15.84
N ALA A 183 -14.89 16.35 -15.28
CA ALA A 183 -14.41 17.51 -14.52
C ALA A 183 -13.77 17.03 -13.22
N ASP A 184 -12.50 16.67 -13.28
CA ASP A 184 -11.78 15.93 -12.25
C ASP A 184 -10.66 16.74 -11.61
N GLY A 185 -10.57 18.03 -11.93
CA GLY A 185 -9.55 18.93 -11.40
C GLY A 185 -8.19 18.80 -12.09
N TRP A 186 -8.07 18.02 -13.17
CA TRP A 186 -6.85 17.89 -13.95
C TRP A 186 -7.06 18.39 -15.38
N GLN A 187 -5.99 18.92 -15.99
CA GLN A 187 -6.08 19.36 -17.38
C GLN A 187 -6.12 18.18 -18.36
N ASP A 188 -7.17 18.11 -19.18
CA ASP A 188 -7.32 17.12 -20.25
C ASP A 188 -6.40 17.41 -21.46
N SER A 189 -6.24 18.68 -21.83
CA SER A 189 -5.52 19.06 -23.06
C SER A 189 -5.10 20.53 -23.09
N GLY A 190 -4.18 20.88 -24.01
CA GLY A 190 -4.08 22.21 -24.62
C GLY A 190 -3.71 23.43 -23.77
N ALA A 191 -3.68 23.34 -22.45
CA ALA A 191 -3.30 24.44 -21.57
C ALA A 191 -1.80 24.46 -21.25
N THR A 192 -1.30 25.66 -20.96
CA THR A 192 0.05 25.85 -20.42
C THR A 192 0.03 25.44 -18.96
N ILE A 193 0.89 24.49 -18.58
CA ILE A 193 1.12 24.12 -17.19
C ILE A 193 1.69 25.32 -16.44
N SER A 194 1.15 25.57 -15.26
CA SER A 194 1.49 26.69 -14.39
C SER A 194 1.62 26.20 -12.95
N ALA A 195 1.89 27.12 -12.03
CA ALA A 195 2.01 26.81 -10.61
C ALA A 195 0.75 26.09 -10.10
N SER A 196 -0.42 26.56 -10.51
CA SER A 196 -1.73 26.02 -10.10
C SER A 196 -2.35 25.02 -11.07
N THR A 197 -1.64 24.59 -12.11
CA THR A 197 -2.24 23.69 -13.10
C THR A 197 -1.35 22.54 -13.49
N SER A 198 -1.95 21.35 -13.57
CA SER A 198 -1.28 20.11 -13.90
C SER A 198 -2.20 19.21 -14.73
N LYS A 199 -1.62 18.39 -15.60
CA LYS A 199 -2.33 17.23 -16.15
C LYS A 199 -2.36 16.10 -15.13
N LEU A 200 -3.30 15.19 -15.31
CA LEU A 200 -3.33 13.92 -14.57
C LEU A 200 -2.03 13.15 -14.82
N PRO A 201 -1.26 12.81 -13.78
CA PRO A 201 -0.02 12.07 -13.96
C PRO A 201 -0.25 10.70 -14.61
N GLN A 202 0.66 10.31 -15.52
CA GLN A 202 0.52 9.06 -16.25
C GLN A 202 0.53 7.86 -15.29
N GLY A 203 -0.38 6.91 -15.51
CA GLY A 203 -0.51 5.71 -14.68
C GLY A 203 -1.46 5.90 -13.49
N LEU A 204 -1.89 7.13 -13.21
CA LEU A 204 -2.98 7.40 -12.28
C LEU A 204 -4.31 7.45 -13.01
N THR A 205 -5.38 7.26 -12.26
CA THR A 205 -6.77 7.38 -12.69
C THR A 205 -7.47 8.30 -11.71
N ALA A 206 -7.89 9.48 -12.18
CA ALA A 206 -8.96 10.19 -11.51
C ALA A 206 -10.24 9.34 -11.67
N PRO A 207 -11.05 9.04 -10.63
CA PRO A 207 -11.09 9.46 -9.23
C PRO A 207 -10.86 8.26 -8.29
N THR A 208 -9.69 7.61 -8.36
CA THR A 208 -9.29 6.59 -7.37
C THR A 208 -7.87 6.84 -6.87
N THR A 209 -6.94 7.23 -7.75
CA THR A 209 -5.52 7.44 -7.40
C THR A 209 -5.04 8.88 -7.62
N ALA A 210 -5.84 9.69 -8.30
CA ALA A 210 -5.69 11.13 -8.32
C ALA A 210 -6.98 11.77 -7.80
N ASN A 211 -6.86 12.57 -6.75
CA ASN A 211 -7.97 13.36 -6.23
C ASN A 211 -7.89 14.77 -6.80
N GLY A 212 -8.82 15.16 -7.67
CA GLY A 212 -9.19 16.57 -7.77
C GLY A 212 -10.47 16.79 -6.98
N LEU A 213 -10.37 17.52 -5.86
CA LEU A 213 -11.55 17.80 -5.02
C LEU A 213 -12.43 18.94 -5.59
N GLY A 214 -12.07 19.46 -6.76
CA GLY A 214 -12.74 20.54 -7.47
C GLY A 214 -14.10 20.17 -8.07
N THR A 215 -15.13 20.02 -7.23
CA THR A 215 -16.53 20.12 -7.67
C THR A 215 -17.22 21.40 -7.20
N ALA A 216 -16.53 22.23 -6.44
CA ALA A 216 -17.06 23.47 -5.91
C ALA A 216 -16.48 24.66 -6.68
N ALA A 217 -17.33 25.66 -6.99
CA ALA A 217 -17.03 26.79 -7.89
C ALA A 217 -15.93 27.78 -7.40
N THR A 218 -15.28 27.45 -6.29
CA THR A 218 -14.21 28.22 -5.65
C THR A 218 -13.19 27.23 -5.11
N GLU A 219 -11.91 27.57 -5.26
CA GLU A 219 -10.83 26.93 -4.50
C GLU A 219 -11.16 26.99 -3.02
N PHE A 220 -10.88 25.91 -2.29
CA PHE A 220 -10.99 25.89 -0.83
C PHE A 220 -9.61 25.62 -0.25
N ASP A 221 -9.38 26.16 0.93
CA ASP A 221 -8.25 25.82 1.77
C ASP A 221 -8.65 24.70 2.77
N ASP A 222 -7.66 24.18 3.49
CA ASP A 222 -7.86 23.34 4.68
C ASP A 222 -8.72 22.08 4.47
N PHE A 223 -8.40 21.29 3.45
CA PHE A 223 -9.06 20.02 3.19
C PHE A 223 -8.71 18.96 4.25
N VAL A 224 -9.74 18.30 4.79
CA VAL A 224 -9.61 17.14 5.67
C VAL A 224 -10.59 16.04 5.29
N TYR A 225 -10.06 14.82 5.16
CA TYR A 225 -10.89 13.64 4.97
C TYR A 225 -11.74 13.36 6.23
N ASN A 226 -13.05 13.37 6.07
CA ASN A 226 -14.03 13.10 7.14
C ASN A 226 -15.00 11.95 6.79
N GLY A 227 -14.68 11.18 5.74
CA GLY A 227 -15.49 10.07 5.27
C GLY A 227 -15.43 8.79 6.13
N PRO A 228 -16.00 7.68 5.63
CA PRO A 228 -16.03 6.41 6.34
C PRO A 228 -14.63 5.87 6.66
N THR A 229 -14.39 5.56 7.93
CA THR A 229 -13.10 5.05 8.41
C THR A 229 -13.06 3.53 8.65
N THR A 230 -14.13 2.81 8.31
CA THR A 230 -14.19 1.34 8.52
C THR A 230 -13.10 0.63 7.73
N SER A 231 -12.46 -0.40 8.31
CA SER A 231 -11.40 -1.15 7.60
C SER A 231 -11.90 -1.65 6.23
N ALA A 232 -11.04 -1.50 5.22
CA ALA A 232 -11.33 -1.84 3.84
C ALA A 232 -10.02 -2.12 3.08
N ASN A 233 -10.13 -2.69 1.88
CA ASN A 233 -8.97 -2.85 0.98
C ASN A 233 -8.53 -1.49 0.39
N GLN A 234 -7.34 -1.45 -0.19
CA GLN A 234 -6.76 -0.25 -0.80
C GLN A 234 -7.69 0.40 -1.83
N ALA A 235 -8.25 -0.36 -2.77
CA ALA A 235 -9.15 0.16 -3.80
C ALA A 235 -10.39 0.85 -3.22
N THR A 236 -10.94 0.31 -2.12
CA THR A 236 -12.07 0.92 -1.41
C THR A 236 -11.65 2.21 -0.72
N TRP A 237 -10.49 2.24 -0.08
CA TRP A 237 -9.96 3.46 0.54
C TRP A 237 -9.71 4.56 -0.48
N LEU A 238 -9.07 4.22 -1.60
CA LEU A 238 -8.87 5.12 -2.75
C LEU A 238 -10.21 5.69 -3.26
N THR A 239 -11.24 4.85 -3.39
CA THR A 239 -12.58 5.30 -3.79
C THR A 239 -13.19 6.27 -2.76
N ARG A 240 -13.05 5.98 -1.46
CA ARG A 240 -13.56 6.86 -0.41
C ARG A 240 -12.83 8.19 -0.39
N ILE A 241 -11.50 8.15 -0.48
CA ILE A 241 -10.62 9.31 -0.50
C ILE A 241 -10.93 10.16 -1.72
N ALA A 242 -11.24 9.57 -2.88
CA ALA A 242 -11.61 10.34 -4.07
C ALA A 242 -13.05 10.85 -4.11
N THR A 243 -13.90 10.43 -3.17
CA THR A 243 -15.28 10.90 -3.09
C THR A 243 -15.30 12.29 -2.42
N SER A 244 -15.60 13.34 -3.17
CA SER A 244 -15.60 14.73 -2.65
C SER A 244 -16.52 14.93 -1.44
N GLY A 245 -17.65 14.22 -1.35
CA GLY A 245 -18.54 14.26 -0.19
C GLY A 245 -17.96 13.69 1.12
N ASN A 246 -16.77 13.07 1.06
CA ASN A 246 -16.01 12.58 2.22
C ASN A 246 -14.93 13.56 2.67
N TRP A 247 -14.98 14.81 2.22
CA TRP A 247 -14.06 15.87 2.64
C TRP A 247 -14.80 17.04 3.26
N GLN A 248 -14.16 17.63 4.26
CA GLN A 248 -14.45 18.96 4.75
C GLN A 248 -13.36 19.89 4.24
N ALA A 249 -13.73 21.12 3.94
CA ALA A 249 -12.80 22.18 3.56
C ALA A 249 -13.33 23.50 4.11
N THR A 250 -12.44 24.44 4.40
CA THR A 250 -12.80 25.77 4.88
C THR A 250 -11.93 26.82 4.23
N ASP A 251 -12.54 27.84 3.65
CA ASP A 251 -11.86 29.03 3.10
C ASP A 251 -11.64 30.10 4.20
N GLY A 252 -11.40 29.64 5.43
CA GLY A 252 -11.36 30.49 6.62
C GLY A 252 -9.92 30.78 7.01
N GLY A 253 -9.37 31.92 6.58
CA GLY A 253 -7.96 32.26 6.76
C GLY A 253 -7.41 32.00 8.17
N VAL A 254 -6.18 31.48 8.22
CA VAL A 254 -5.31 31.22 9.39
C VAL A 254 -5.91 31.61 10.76
N GLY A 255 -6.50 30.63 11.47
CA GLY A 255 -6.64 30.70 12.94
C GLY A 255 -8.05 30.62 13.55
N THR A 256 -9.13 30.39 12.79
CA THR A 256 -10.47 30.18 13.39
C THR A 256 -11.00 28.76 13.40
N GLY A 257 -10.27 27.80 12.85
CA GLY A 257 -10.71 26.41 12.84
C GLY A 257 -9.73 25.46 12.19
N GLY A 258 -8.43 25.80 12.19
CA GLY A 258 -7.37 24.95 11.64
C GLY A 258 -7.58 23.54 12.14
N PHE A 259 -7.94 22.64 11.23
CA PHE A 259 -8.24 21.28 11.58
C PHE A 259 -7.05 20.73 12.35
N ASP A 260 -7.31 20.34 13.59
CA ASP A 260 -6.27 19.85 14.45
C ASP A 260 -5.85 18.44 13.99
N PHE A 261 -4.89 18.40 13.07
CA PHE A 261 -4.23 17.16 12.68
C PHE A 261 -3.48 16.51 13.85
N SER A 262 -3.41 17.12 15.04
CA SER A 262 -2.93 16.43 16.24
C SER A 262 -3.81 15.22 16.62
N ALA A 263 -5.09 15.23 16.25
CA ALA A 263 -5.97 14.06 16.32
C ALA A 263 -5.74 13.05 15.18
N ALA A 264 -5.13 13.49 14.07
CA ALA A 264 -4.69 12.64 12.97
C ALA A 264 -3.29 12.03 13.20
N VAL A 265 -2.68 12.25 14.38
CA VAL A 265 -1.49 11.49 14.79
C VAL A 265 -1.98 10.17 15.37
N GLY A 266 -2.06 9.16 14.51
CA GLY A 266 -2.57 7.84 14.83
C GLY A 266 -2.50 6.92 13.61
N SER A 267 -3.02 5.71 13.74
CA SER A 267 -3.25 4.82 12.59
C SER A 267 -4.71 4.94 12.16
N LEU A 268 -4.98 5.25 10.89
CA LEU A 268 -6.24 4.80 10.29
C LEU A 268 -6.25 3.28 10.29
N PRO A 269 -7.42 2.61 10.37
CA PRO A 269 -7.48 1.17 10.20
C PRO A 269 -6.78 0.80 8.90
N ALA A 270 -5.70 0.04 9.02
CA ALA A 270 -4.80 -0.24 7.92
C ALA A 270 -5.59 -0.70 6.68
N PRO A 271 -5.32 -0.15 5.50
CA PRO A 271 -5.86 -0.64 4.25
C PRO A 271 -5.29 -2.03 3.99
N GLY A 272 -6.15 -3.05 3.99
CA GLY A 272 -5.70 -4.45 4.04
C GLY A 272 -5.22 -4.91 5.43
N GLY A 273 -5.33 -4.07 6.45
CA GLY A 273 -5.29 -4.49 7.83
C GLY A 273 -6.42 -5.47 8.08
N THR A 274 -6.04 -6.68 8.51
CA THR A 274 -6.94 -7.61 9.18
C THR A 274 -7.90 -6.83 10.06
N LEU A 275 -9.20 -6.93 9.77
CA LEU A 275 -10.29 -6.16 10.36
C LEU A 275 -10.17 -6.21 11.91
N THR A 276 -9.48 -5.27 12.54
CA THR A 276 -9.54 -5.19 14.00
C THR A 276 -10.86 -4.53 14.32
N VAL A 277 -11.92 -5.34 14.41
CA VAL A 277 -13.11 -4.95 15.17
C VAL A 277 -12.57 -4.61 16.56
N SER A 278 -12.75 -3.38 17.00
CA SER A 278 -12.29 -2.92 18.31
C SER A 278 -12.87 -3.85 19.39
N GLY A 279 -12.03 -4.73 19.96
CA GLY A 279 -12.42 -5.73 20.94
C GLY A 279 -12.45 -7.18 20.43
N ALA A 280 -12.28 -7.43 19.13
CA ALA A 280 -12.28 -8.79 18.60
C ALA A 280 -10.92 -9.46 18.60
N SER A 281 -10.89 -10.73 19.02
CA SER A 281 -9.71 -11.58 18.91
C SER A 281 -9.51 -11.99 17.45
N VAL A 282 -8.31 -11.73 16.91
CA VAL A 282 -7.94 -12.15 15.54
C VAL A 282 -7.31 -13.53 15.57
N ARG A 283 -7.76 -14.44 14.69
CA ARG A 283 -7.22 -15.78 14.46
C ARG A 283 -6.80 -15.94 13.00
N ALA A 284 -5.55 -16.34 12.77
CA ALA A 284 -5.02 -16.56 11.44
C ALA A 284 -5.01 -18.05 11.07
N VAL A 285 -5.51 -18.36 9.87
CA VAL A 285 -5.37 -19.65 9.21
C VAL A 285 -4.10 -19.60 8.36
N THR A 286 -3.13 -20.46 8.66
CA THR A 286 -1.78 -20.41 8.06
C THR A 286 -1.44 -21.65 7.23
N ASN A 287 -2.35 -22.63 7.15
CA ASN A 287 -2.19 -23.80 6.30
C ASN A 287 -3.55 -24.33 5.80
N THR A 288 -3.50 -25.21 4.81
CA THR A 288 -4.70 -25.80 4.18
C THR A 288 -5.18 -27.09 4.85
N ASN A 289 -4.65 -27.46 6.01
CA ASN A 289 -5.12 -28.65 6.72
C ASN A 289 -6.51 -28.38 7.33
N ASP A 290 -7.29 -29.43 7.52
CA ASP A 290 -8.55 -29.31 8.27
C ASP A 290 -8.29 -29.06 9.76
N SER A 291 -7.38 -29.82 10.37
CA SER A 291 -7.09 -29.78 11.81
C SER A 291 -5.61 -29.53 12.13
N GLY A 292 -5.32 -29.20 13.39
CA GLY A 292 -3.97 -28.90 13.90
C GLY A 292 -3.66 -27.41 13.98
N THR A 293 -2.50 -27.06 14.52
CA THR A 293 -2.08 -25.66 14.68
C THR A 293 -2.10 -24.93 13.34
N GLY A 294 -2.73 -23.74 13.31
CA GLY A 294 -2.86 -22.91 12.11
C GLY A 294 -3.91 -23.36 11.10
N SER A 295 -4.67 -24.43 11.39
CA SER A 295 -5.75 -24.89 10.52
C SER A 295 -7.01 -24.04 10.67
N PHE A 296 -7.91 -24.10 9.69
CA PHE A 296 -9.19 -23.39 9.77
C PHE A 296 -10.06 -23.87 10.94
N ARG A 297 -10.09 -25.18 11.21
CA ARG A 297 -10.83 -25.73 12.37
C ARG A 297 -10.24 -25.27 13.70
N GLN A 298 -8.91 -25.16 13.81
CA GLN A 298 -8.30 -24.64 15.03
C GLN A 298 -8.64 -23.16 15.22
N ALA A 299 -8.59 -22.35 14.16
CA ALA A 299 -9.01 -20.94 14.23
C ALA A 299 -10.47 -20.79 14.67
N LEU A 300 -11.36 -21.66 14.19
CA LEU A 300 -12.75 -21.70 14.65
C LEU A 300 -12.88 -22.02 16.13
N ILE A 301 -12.09 -22.97 16.66
CA ILE A 301 -12.08 -23.33 18.09
C ILE A 301 -11.54 -22.17 18.93
N ASP A 302 -10.49 -21.51 18.47
CA ASP A 302 -9.83 -20.41 19.20
C ASP A 302 -10.65 -19.11 19.16
N ALA A 303 -11.52 -18.95 18.17
CA ALA A 303 -12.46 -17.84 17.98
C ALA A 303 -13.75 -18.00 18.82
N GLN A 304 -13.70 -18.79 19.88
CA GLN A 304 -14.84 -19.07 20.77
C GLN A 304 -14.51 -18.79 22.24
N ALA A 305 -13.38 -18.11 22.49
CA ALA A 305 -12.84 -17.94 23.83
C ALA A 305 -13.37 -16.67 24.53
N ASP A 306 -13.43 -15.51 23.86
CA ASP A 306 -13.78 -14.23 24.51
C ASP A 306 -14.17 -13.13 23.47
N GLY A 307 -15.39 -12.60 23.56
CA GLY A 307 -15.85 -11.45 22.76
C GLY A 307 -16.14 -11.76 21.28
N ASP A 308 -16.30 -10.70 20.48
CA ASP A 308 -16.38 -10.83 19.02
C ASP A 308 -15.06 -11.42 18.49
N ASP A 309 -15.11 -12.16 17.38
CA ASP A 309 -13.92 -12.81 16.82
C ASP A 309 -13.80 -12.55 15.32
N LEU A 310 -12.56 -12.46 14.84
CA LEU A 310 -12.24 -12.41 13.42
C LEU A 310 -11.29 -13.55 13.04
N ILE A 311 -11.67 -14.31 12.03
CA ILE A 311 -10.79 -15.26 11.36
C ILE A 311 -10.34 -14.69 10.01
N VAL A 312 -9.03 -14.71 9.76
CA VAL A 312 -8.41 -14.37 8.47
C VAL A 312 -7.53 -15.49 7.96
N PHE A 313 -7.25 -15.48 6.66
CA PHE A 313 -6.35 -16.43 6.00
C PHE A 313 -5.04 -15.75 5.64
N ASP A 314 -3.94 -16.47 5.83
CA ASP A 314 -2.61 -16.06 5.37
C ASP A 314 -2.60 -15.96 3.83
N SER A 315 -1.97 -14.90 3.30
CA SER A 315 -1.94 -14.64 1.85
C SER A 315 -1.26 -15.76 1.06
N GLY A 316 -0.35 -16.53 1.68
CA GLY A 316 0.26 -17.72 1.09
C GLY A 316 -0.72 -18.87 0.81
N LEU A 317 -1.96 -18.79 1.32
CA LEU A 317 -3.03 -19.74 1.03
C LEU A 317 -3.88 -19.35 -0.19
N ALA A 318 -3.55 -18.27 -0.89
CA ALA A 318 -4.25 -17.83 -2.09
C ALA A 318 -4.31 -18.94 -3.16
N GLY A 319 -5.51 -19.22 -3.67
CA GLY A 319 -5.81 -20.33 -4.58
C GLY A 319 -5.90 -21.70 -3.90
N GLY A 320 -5.68 -21.77 -2.58
CA GLY A 320 -5.72 -22.99 -1.80
C GLY A 320 -7.13 -23.56 -1.61
N THR A 321 -7.18 -24.85 -1.26
CA THR A 321 -8.42 -25.54 -0.88
C THR A 321 -8.23 -26.19 0.48
N ILE A 322 -9.12 -25.87 1.42
CA ILE A 322 -9.24 -26.53 2.72
C ILE A 322 -10.37 -27.54 2.62
N THR A 323 -10.03 -28.83 2.66
CA THR A 323 -11.02 -29.91 2.62
C THR A 323 -11.36 -30.34 4.03
N VAL A 324 -12.59 -30.10 4.46
CA VAL A 324 -13.02 -30.44 5.82
C VAL A 324 -13.30 -31.94 5.96
N GLN A 325 -12.99 -32.51 7.12
CA GLN A 325 -13.17 -33.94 7.41
C GLN A 325 -14.40 -34.23 8.29
N SER A 326 -15.13 -33.20 8.68
CA SER A 326 -16.42 -33.27 9.37
C SER A 326 -17.13 -31.92 9.26
N ASP A 327 -18.38 -31.87 9.73
CA ASP A 327 -19.08 -30.62 9.99
C ASP A 327 -18.18 -29.64 10.78
N LEU A 328 -18.25 -28.36 10.43
CA LEU A 328 -17.57 -27.28 11.13
C LEU A 328 -18.50 -26.73 12.21
N PHE A 329 -18.03 -26.62 13.44
CA PHE A 329 -18.79 -26.06 14.55
C PHE A 329 -18.15 -24.76 15.01
N ALA A 330 -18.90 -23.68 14.89
CA ALA A 330 -18.50 -22.33 15.26
C ALA A 330 -19.27 -21.86 16.51
N SER A 331 -19.45 -22.75 17.48
CA SER A 331 -20.16 -22.52 18.75
C SER A 331 -19.35 -23.11 19.90
N ALA A 332 -19.18 -22.35 20.99
CA ALA A 332 -18.32 -22.69 22.13
C ALA A 332 -18.33 -24.19 22.48
N PRO A 333 -17.17 -24.87 22.54
CA PRO A 333 -17.10 -26.32 22.62
C PRO A 333 -17.56 -26.87 23.99
N ASN A 334 -17.91 -26.00 24.94
CA ASN A 334 -18.18 -26.37 26.32
C ASN A 334 -19.57 -26.01 26.83
N LEU A 335 -20.46 -25.50 25.99
CA LEU A 335 -21.82 -25.21 26.41
C LEU A 335 -22.74 -26.28 25.86
N GLY A 336 -23.01 -27.30 26.69
CA GLY A 336 -23.87 -28.41 26.34
C GLY A 336 -25.14 -27.94 25.64
N ASN A 337 -25.33 -28.41 24.41
CA ASN A 337 -26.55 -28.32 23.59
C ASN A 337 -27.50 -27.15 23.96
N GLY A 338 -27.07 -25.91 23.70
CA GLY A 338 -27.95 -24.75 23.75
C GLY A 338 -27.57 -23.61 24.69
N ALA A 339 -26.28 -23.30 24.87
CA ALA A 339 -25.96 -21.93 25.29
C ALA A 339 -25.62 -21.09 24.07
N ASP A 340 -26.30 -19.96 24.07
CA ASP A 340 -26.30 -18.88 23.11
C ASP A 340 -24.93 -18.19 23.06
N ASN A 341 -24.39 -17.98 21.85
CA ASN A 341 -23.29 -17.05 21.65
C ASN A 341 -23.86 -15.65 21.37
N ASP A 342 -23.64 -14.73 22.32
CA ASP A 342 -24.00 -13.32 22.11
C ASP A 342 -22.95 -12.58 21.25
N ASN A 343 -21.81 -13.23 21.01
CA ASN A 343 -20.69 -12.65 20.27
C ASN A 343 -20.89 -12.83 18.76
N SER A 344 -20.31 -11.91 17.99
CA SER A 344 -20.25 -11.99 16.53
C SER A 344 -18.96 -12.65 16.06
N LEU A 345 -19.06 -13.55 15.08
CA LEU A 345 -17.93 -14.16 14.39
C LEU A 345 -17.87 -13.63 12.97
N THR A 346 -16.75 -13.04 12.59
CA THR A 346 -16.46 -12.69 11.19
C THR A 346 -15.38 -13.62 10.64
N ILE A 347 -15.59 -14.16 9.44
CA ILE A 347 -14.59 -14.94 8.70
C ILE A 347 -14.37 -14.24 7.36
N MET A 348 -13.15 -13.78 7.12
CA MET A 348 -12.76 -13.09 5.90
C MET A 348 -11.76 -13.93 5.13
N GLY A 349 -12.16 -14.42 3.96
CA GLY A 349 -11.28 -15.09 3.01
C GLY A 349 -10.34 -14.16 2.27
N LEU A 350 -9.62 -14.71 1.30
CA LEU A 350 -8.69 -13.99 0.44
C LEU A 350 -9.39 -13.53 -0.83
N THR A 351 -8.90 -12.45 -1.44
CA THR A 351 -9.28 -12.06 -2.79
C THR A 351 -8.11 -12.13 -3.75
N ASP A 352 -8.39 -12.35 -5.04
CA ASP A 352 -7.40 -12.21 -6.12
C ASP A 352 -7.21 -10.73 -6.51
N ALA A 353 -6.33 -10.46 -7.46
CA ALA A 353 -6.08 -9.12 -7.98
C ALA A 353 -7.34 -8.42 -8.58
N ASN A 354 -8.40 -9.18 -8.88
CA ASN A 354 -9.67 -8.68 -9.38
C ASN A 354 -10.74 -8.56 -8.27
N GLY A 355 -10.37 -8.76 -7.01
CA GLY A 355 -11.29 -8.74 -5.88
C GLY A 355 -12.19 -9.98 -5.77
N LYS A 356 -11.91 -11.08 -6.50
CA LYS A 356 -12.71 -12.31 -6.42
C LYS A 356 -12.23 -13.19 -5.27
N PRO A 357 -13.12 -13.92 -4.57
CA PRO A 357 -12.73 -14.90 -3.57
C PRO A 357 -11.66 -15.86 -4.10
N ASN A 358 -10.60 -16.09 -3.31
CA ASN A 358 -9.41 -16.83 -3.71
C ASN A 358 -8.96 -17.84 -2.63
N ILE A 359 -9.91 -18.35 -1.85
CA ILE A 359 -9.71 -19.47 -0.93
C ILE A 359 -10.98 -20.34 -0.95
N THR A 360 -10.81 -21.66 -1.09
CA THR A 360 -11.93 -22.60 -1.15
C THR A 360 -12.06 -23.42 0.13
N ILE A 361 -13.25 -23.44 0.71
CA ILE A 361 -13.65 -24.41 1.74
C ILE A 361 -14.46 -25.51 1.05
N ASN A 362 -13.88 -26.70 1.00
CA ASN A 362 -14.47 -27.89 0.39
C ASN A 362 -15.08 -28.78 1.47
N GLY A 363 -16.39 -28.92 1.42
CA GLY A 363 -17.23 -29.65 2.36
C GLY A 363 -17.03 -31.16 2.38
N ASN A 364 -16.46 -31.76 1.33
CA ASN A 364 -16.24 -33.20 1.23
C ASN A 364 -17.50 -34.05 1.57
N GLY A 365 -18.69 -33.55 1.23
CA GLY A 365 -19.97 -34.21 1.51
C GLY A 365 -20.47 -34.06 2.96
N PHE A 366 -19.85 -33.21 3.78
CA PHE A 366 -20.35 -32.84 5.11
C PHE A 366 -21.36 -31.68 5.01
N ARG A 367 -22.13 -31.43 6.09
CA ARG A 367 -23.31 -30.56 6.05
C ARG A 367 -23.00 -29.07 5.92
N GLY A 368 -21.82 -28.63 6.33
CA GLY A 368 -21.49 -27.22 6.35
C GLY A 368 -20.79 -26.76 7.61
N MET A 369 -20.93 -25.46 7.83
CA MET A 369 -20.62 -24.82 9.10
C MET A 369 -21.90 -24.53 9.87
N ILE A 370 -21.93 -24.98 11.12
CA ILE A 370 -23.01 -24.78 12.06
C ILE A 370 -22.55 -23.68 13.02
N TYR A 371 -23.28 -22.56 13.03
CA TYR A 371 -23.09 -21.46 13.97
C TYR A 371 -24.33 -21.36 14.84
N GLY A 372 -24.20 -21.73 16.12
CA GLY A 372 -25.32 -21.75 17.06
C GLY A 372 -25.63 -20.34 17.54
N GLN A 373 -26.38 -19.54 16.78
CA GLN A 373 -26.77 -18.18 17.16
C GLN A 373 -27.69 -18.17 18.37
N SER A 374 -27.42 -17.27 19.33
CA SER A 374 -28.48 -16.72 20.16
C SER A 374 -29.52 -15.99 19.31
N ALA A 375 -30.79 -16.03 19.70
CA ALA A 375 -31.85 -15.28 19.03
C ALA A 375 -31.68 -13.74 19.09
N THR A 376 -30.71 -13.19 19.84
CA THR A 376 -30.74 -11.77 20.20
C THR A 376 -29.55 -10.89 19.85
N THR A 377 -28.31 -11.37 19.65
CA THR A 377 -27.17 -10.43 19.50
C THR A 377 -26.00 -10.88 18.60
N GLY A 378 -25.60 -12.16 18.60
CA GLY A 378 -24.43 -12.62 17.83
C GLY A 378 -24.66 -12.79 16.33
N LYS A 379 -23.84 -12.16 15.48
CA LYS A 379 -23.91 -12.30 14.00
C LYS A 379 -22.73 -13.14 13.48
N LEU A 380 -23.04 -14.12 12.61
CA LEU A 380 -22.03 -14.72 11.74
C LEU A 380 -21.90 -13.90 10.46
N THR A 381 -20.69 -13.48 10.12
CA THR A 381 -20.37 -12.80 8.87
C THR A 381 -19.34 -13.61 8.10
N LEU A 382 -19.65 -13.97 6.85
CA LEU A 382 -18.75 -14.68 5.94
C LEU A 382 -18.47 -13.79 4.73
N LYS A 383 -17.21 -13.56 4.40
CA LYS A 383 -16.79 -12.76 3.24
C LYS A 383 -15.66 -13.45 2.49
N ASP A 384 -15.65 -13.28 1.18
CA ASP A 384 -14.52 -13.63 0.31
C ASP A 384 -14.07 -15.10 0.36
N LEU A 385 -15.03 -16.01 0.58
CA LEU A 385 -14.83 -17.46 0.65
C LEU A 385 -15.59 -18.16 -0.47
N ILE A 386 -14.98 -19.18 -1.08
CA ILE A 386 -15.66 -20.11 -1.98
C ILE A 386 -16.07 -21.35 -1.18
N TRP A 387 -17.36 -21.67 -1.13
CA TRP A 387 -17.88 -22.88 -0.47
C TRP A 387 -18.29 -23.91 -1.52
N THR A 388 -17.79 -25.14 -1.44
CA THR A 388 -18.07 -26.21 -2.43
C THR A 388 -18.29 -27.57 -1.77
N ASN A 389 -18.98 -28.49 -2.45
CA ASN A 389 -19.14 -29.90 -2.06
C ASN A 389 -19.66 -30.13 -0.62
N PHE A 390 -20.59 -29.31 -0.14
CA PHE A 390 -21.33 -29.61 1.08
C PHE A 390 -22.59 -30.43 0.75
N ASP A 391 -23.05 -31.24 1.70
CA ASP A 391 -24.29 -32.01 1.60
C ASP A 391 -25.49 -31.05 1.53
N ASN A 392 -26.27 -31.17 0.45
CA ASN A 392 -27.39 -30.28 0.16
C ASN A 392 -28.66 -30.65 0.95
N ASP A 393 -28.69 -31.82 1.62
CA ASP A 393 -29.92 -32.40 2.20
C ASP A 393 -30.12 -32.13 3.71
N ALA A 394 -29.28 -31.30 4.35
CA ALA A 394 -29.50 -30.88 5.73
C ALA A 394 -30.35 -29.58 5.81
N PRO A 395 -31.49 -29.58 6.53
CA PRO A 395 -32.33 -28.39 6.67
C PRO A 395 -31.70 -27.37 7.61
N ALA A 396 -30.63 -26.68 7.18
CA ALA A 396 -30.06 -25.49 7.84
C ALA A 396 -29.02 -24.71 7.00
N VAL A 397 -29.00 -24.79 5.67
CA VAL A 397 -28.13 -23.94 4.83
C VAL A 397 -28.96 -22.86 4.10
N HIS A 398 -29.92 -22.26 4.81
CA HIS A 398 -30.63 -21.05 4.39
C HIS A 398 -30.43 -19.93 5.41
N ALA A 399 -29.20 -19.47 5.56
CA ALA A 399 -28.90 -18.19 6.20
C ALA A 399 -27.80 -17.42 5.45
N PHE A 400 -27.69 -17.61 4.13
CA PHE A 400 -26.95 -16.68 3.27
C PHE A 400 -27.93 -15.65 2.69
N SER A 401 -28.60 -14.87 3.55
CA SER A 401 -29.17 -13.60 3.09
C SER A 401 -28.12 -12.52 3.33
N SER A 402 -27.44 -12.12 2.26
CA SER A 402 -26.72 -10.86 2.21
C SER A 402 -27.69 -9.72 2.54
N SER A 403 -27.52 -9.08 3.68
CA SER A 403 -27.94 -7.70 3.93
C SER A 403 -26.72 -6.83 4.11
#